data_AF-A0A1Y3MH70-F1
#
_entry.id   AF-A0A1Y3MH70-F1
#
_cell.length_a   1.000
_cell.length_b   1.000
_cell.length_c   1.000
_cell.angle_alpha   90.00
_cell.angle_beta   90.00
_cell.angle_gamma   90.00
#
_symmetry.space_group_name_H-M   'P 1'
#
loop_
_entity.id
_entity.type
_entity.pdbx_description
1 polymer ?
#
loop_
_entity_poly.entity_id
_entity_poly.type
_entity_poly.pdbx_seq_one_letter_code
_entity_poly.pdbx_strand_id
1 'polypeptide(L)'
;MENILNQAKEMLHDDENIVLYIQCSLEIFIYRSVPRPGILVLTNKRLFFCGPDIAGNTLFEEFLFDKISAIKVKKGLFGIKISIQHGTEWIKVKYIQNADPGVFVRKLEEIMVV
;
A
#
# COMPACT_ATOMS: atom_id res chain seq x y z
N MET A 1 9.72 -10.23 7.48
CA MET A 1 8.49 -10.26 6.66
C MET A 1 7.30 -10.87 7.39
N GLU A 2 7.37 -12.12 7.88
CA GLU A 2 6.26 -12.78 8.59
C GLU A 2 5.73 -11.94 9.77
N ASN A 3 6.64 -11.30 10.52
CA ASN A 3 6.25 -10.44 11.63
C ASN A 3 5.38 -9.24 11.21
N ILE A 4 5.67 -8.59 10.08
CA ILE A 4 4.92 -7.42 9.61
C ILE A 4 3.54 -7.85 9.06
N LEU A 5 3.46 -9.01 8.40
CA LEU A 5 2.18 -9.54 7.94
C LEU A 5 1.28 -9.95 9.10
N ASN A 6 1.84 -10.51 10.18
CA ASN A 6 1.07 -10.82 11.39
C ASN A 6 0.56 -9.55 12.06
N GLN A 7 1.40 -8.53 12.20
CA GLN A 7 0.96 -7.21 12.66
C GLN A 7 -0.16 -6.62 11.77
N ALA A 8 -0.04 -6.74 10.45
CA ALA A 8 -1.09 -6.28 9.55
C ALA A 8 -2.43 -7.02 9.74
N LYS A 9 -2.41 -8.32 10.09
CA LYS A 9 -3.62 -9.07 10.42
C LYS A 9 -4.28 -8.59 11.71
N GLU A 10 -3.49 -8.14 12.68
CA GLU A 10 -3.99 -7.56 13.94
C GLU A 10 -4.67 -6.19 13.73
N MET A 11 -4.43 -5.53 12.59
CA MET A 11 -5.04 -4.24 12.25
C MET A 11 -6.40 -4.36 11.52
N LEU A 12 -6.83 -5.59 11.18
CA LEU A 12 -8.08 -5.82 10.45
C LEU A 12 -9.29 -5.61 11.37
N HIS A 13 -10.37 -5.07 10.80
CA HIS A 13 -11.69 -5.12 11.44
C HIS A 13 -12.32 -6.53 11.34
N ASP A 14 -13.30 -6.84 12.20
CA ASP A 14 -13.89 -8.20 12.32
C ASP A 14 -14.44 -8.78 11.01
N ASP A 15 -14.88 -7.93 10.08
CA ASP A 15 -15.42 -8.29 8.76
C ASP A 15 -14.51 -7.85 7.59
N GLU A 16 -13.24 -7.60 7.89
CA GLU A 16 -12.19 -7.24 6.94
C GLU A 16 -11.26 -8.42 6.67
N ASN A 17 -11.01 -8.70 5.39
CA ASN A 17 -10.13 -9.78 4.95
C ASN A 17 -9.07 -9.24 3.99
N ILE A 18 -7.83 -9.71 4.17
CA ILE A 18 -6.74 -9.43 3.23
C ILE A 18 -7.03 -10.15 1.92
N VAL A 19 -7.10 -9.39 0.83
CA VAL A 19 -7.22 -9.94 -0.53
C VAL A 19 -5.83 -10.26 -1.07
N LEU A 20 -4.90 -9.33 -0.91
CA LEU A 20 -3.50 -9.49 -1.33
C LEU A 20 -2.61 -8.44 -0.66
N TYR A 21 -1.30 -8.67 -0.73
CA TYR A 21 -0.31 -7.71 -0.23
C TYR A 21 0.93 -7.72 -1.11
N ILE A 22 1.68 -6.61 -1.09
CA ILE A 22 3.00 -6.50 -1.72
C ILE A 22 4.02 -5.98 -0.75
N GLN A 23 5.25 -6.49 -0.86
CA GLN A 23 6.42 -5.91 -0.20
C GLN A 23 6.94 -4.77 -1.05
N CYS A 24 7.07 -3.59 -0.44
CA CYS A 24 7.39 -2.36 -1.15
C CYS A 24 7.98 -1.31 -0.20
N SER A 25 8.19 -0.10 -0.71
CA SER A 25 8.36 1.10 0.11
C SER A 25 7.31 2.14 -0.23
N LEU A 26 6.75 2.76 0.81
CA LEU A 26 5.79 3.83 0.72
C LEU A 26 6.48 5.19 0.85
N GLU A 27 6.22 6.07 -0.10
CA GLU A 27 6.66 7.47 -0.09
C GLU A 27 5.41 8.37 -0.11
N ILE A 28 5.20 9.10 0.99
CA ILE A 28 4.09 10.04 1.19
C ILE A 28 4.59 11.37 1.76
N PHE A 29 3.74 12.40 1.70
CA PHE A 29 4.12 13.76 2.05
C PHE A 29 4.50 13.91 3.53
N ILE A 30 3.74 13.31 4.44
CA ILE A 30 3.98 13.39 5.90
C ILE A 30 5.36 12.85 6.31
N TYR A 31 5.93 11.93 5.52
CA TYR A 31 7.30 11.42 5.73
C TYR A 31 8.36 12.16 4.93
N ARG A 32 8.09 13.42 4.54
CA ARG A 32 8.99 14.27 3.75
C ARG A 32 9.47 13.59 2.48
N SER A 33 8.64 12.73 1.89
CA SER A 33 8.98 11.93 0.71
C SER A 33 10.20 11.01 0.89
N VAL A 34 10.54 10.62 2.12
CA VAL A 34 11.52 9.55 2.38
C VAL A 34 10.80 8.20 2.32
N PRO A 35 11.18 7.29 1.40
CA PRO A 35 10.53 5.98 1.28
C PRO A 35 10.70 5.15 2.56
N ARG A 36 9.59 4.63 3.08
CA ARG A 36 9.55 3.73 4.25
C ARG A 36 9.33 2.29 3.78
N PRO A 37 10.19 1.33 4.14
CA PRO A 37 10.01 -0.07 3.75
C PRO A 37 8.86 -0.71 4.53
N GLY A 38 8.15 -1.65 3.91
CA GLY A 38 7.04 -2.35 4.55
C GLY A 38 6.22 -3.17 3.57
N ILE A 39 4.95 -3.36 3.90
CA ILE A 39 3.97 -4.01 3.04
C ILE A 39 2.79 -3.09 2.79
N LEU A 40 2.31 -3.08 1.56
CA LEU A 40 1.03 -2.50 1.19
C LEU A 40 0.00 -3.64 1.11
N VAL A 41 -1.06 -3.53 1.89
CA VAL A 41 -2.09 -4.54 2.05
C VAL A 41 -3.38 -4.02 1.45
N LEU A 42 -3.95 -4.80 0.54
CA LEU A 42 -5.27 -4.58 -0.03
C LEU A 42 -6.25 -5.51 0.66
N THR A 43 -7.30 -4.94 1.26
CA THR A 43 -8.41 -5.70 1.83
C THR A 43 -9.66 -5.53 0.99
N ASN A 44 -10.73 -6.22 1.39
CA ASN A 44 -12.07 -5.99 0.82
C ASN A 44 -12.68 -4.63 1.21
N LYS A 45 -12.03 -3.82 2.07
CA LYS A 45 -12.58 -2.56 2.59
C LYS A 45 -11.72 -1.33 2.36
N ARG A 46 -10.40 -1.50 2.36
CA ARG A 46 -9.43 -0.39 2.28
C ARG A 46 -8.09 -0.88 1.77
N LEU A 47 -7.24 0.08 1.49
CA LEU A 47 -5.82 -0.12 1.28
C LEU A 47 -5.10 0.41 2.52
N PHE A 48 -4.12 -0.31 3.05
CA PHE A 48 -3.29 0.23 4.14
C PHE A 48 -1.84 -0.24 4.02
N PHE A 49 -0.93 0.51 4.63
CA PHE A 49 0.48 0.20 4.67
C PHE A 49 0.93 -0.10 6.09
N CYS A 50 1.71 -1.16 6.26
CA CYS A 50 2.38 -1.50 7.52
C CYS A 50 3.89 -1.61 7.31
N GLY A 51 4.67 -0.99 8.18
CA GLY A 51 6.13 -1.14 8.17
C GLY A 51 6.74 -0.78 9.53
N PRO A 52 8.05 -1.00 9.72
CA PRO A 52 8.73 -0.47 10.89
C PRO A 52 8.91 1.05 10.78
N ASP A 53 8.66 1.77 11.86
CA ASP A 53 9.14 3.14 12.04
C ASP A 53 10.65 3.15 12.43
N ILE A 54 11.20 4.34 12.68
CA ILE A 54 12.61 4.51 13.06
C ILE A 54 12.95 3.99 14.47
N ALA A 55 11.94 3.82 15.34
CA ALA A 55 12.07 3.34 16.71
C ALA A 55 11.73 1.84 16.84
N GLY A 56 11.32 1.19 15.75
CA GLY A 56 10.90 -0.21 15.71
C GLY A 56 9.42 -0.45 16.02
N ASN A 57 8.61 0.60 16.17
CA ASN A 57 7.15 0.47 16.27
C ASN A 57 6.55 0.21 14.89
N THR A 58 5.29 -0.22 14.87
CA THR A 58 4.54 -0.37 13.62
C THR A 58 4.06 0.99 13.12
N LEU A 59 4.59 1.40 11.98
CA LEU A 59 4.05 2.45 11.15
C LEU A 59 2.83 1.92 10.41
N PHE A 60 1.71 2.64 10.51
CA PHE A 60 0.45 2.29 9.89
C PHE A 60 -0.12 3.50 9.13
N GLU A 61 -0.49 3.32 7.86
CA GLU A 61 -1.14 4.35 7.05
C GLU A 61 -2.35 3.78 6.33
N GLU A 62 -3.50 4.42 6.47
CA GLU A 62 -4.76 4.01 5.86
C GLU A 62 -5.10 4.84 4.62
N PHE A 63 -5.60 4.17 3.57
CA PHE A 63 -6.08 4.75 2.34
C PHE A 63 -7.46 4.19 1.98
N LEU A 64 -8.51 4.91 2.36
CA LEU A 64 -9.89 4.59 2.00
C LEU A 64 -10.12 4.71 0.48
N PHE A 65 -10.90 3.78 -0.07
CA PHE A 65 -11.18 3.70 -1.51
C PHE A 65 -11.92 4.93 -2.05
N ASP A 66 -12.85 5.50 -1.28
CA ASP A 66 -13.66 6.68 -1.68
C ASP A 66 -12.82 7.94 -1.91
N LYS A 67 -11.58 7.97 -1.41
CA LYS A 67 -10.62 9.06 -1.61
C LYS A 67 -9.66 8.81 -2.76
N ILE A 68 -9.62 7.59 -3.32
CA ILE A 68 -8.74 7.29 -4.45
C ILE A 68 -9.40 7.80 -5.73
N SER A 69 -8.78 8.78 -6.38
CA SER A 69 -9.30 9.38 -7.62
C SER A 69 -8.51 8.99 -8.87
N ALA A 70 -7.29 8.48 -8.72
CA ALA A 70 -6.50 8.00 -9.85
C ALA A 70 -5.41 7.01 -9.40
N ILE A 71 -5.13 6.02 -10.25
CA ILE A 71 -4.02 5.08 -10.08
C ILE A 71 -3.17 5.13 -11.35
N LYS A 72 -1.84 5.19 -11.19
CA LYS A 72 -0.87 5.23 -12.29
C LYS A 72 0.23 4.21 -12.05
N VAL A 73 0.45 3.32 -13.02
CA VAL A 73 1.57 2.40 -13.03
C VAL A 73 2.62 2.89 -14.03
N LYS A 74 3.86 3.06 -13.59
CA LYS A 74 4.99 3.45 -14.44
C LYS A 74 6.15 2.49 -14.28
N LYS A 75 6.61 1.91 -15.38
CA LYS A 75 7.86 1.15 -15.45
C LYS A 75 9.01 2.10 -15.78
N GLY A 76 10.10 2.03 -15.01
CA GLY A 76 11.30 2.82 -15.25
C GLY A 76 12.57 2.01 -14.97
N LEU A 77 13.72 2.68 -15.02
CA LEU A 77 15.05 2.08 -14.78
C LEU A 77 15.19 1.47 -13.37
N PHE A 78 14.53 2.05 -12.37
CA PHE A 78 14.55 1.59 -10.97
C PHE A 78 13.39 0.64 -10.63
N GLY A 79 12.84 -0.04 -11.64
CA GLY A 79 11.69 -0.94 -11.50
C GLY A 79 10.35 -0.26 -11.72
N ILE A 80 9.29 -0.94 -11.27
CA ILE A 80 7.91 -0.47 -11.41
C ILE A 80 7.52 0.36 -10.20
N LYS A 81 6.80 1.45 -10.46
CA LYS A 81 6.24 2.34 -9.45
C LYS A 81 4.72 2.41 -9.64
N ILE A 82 3.98 2.34 -8.53
CA ILE A 82 2.56 2.69 -8.48
C ILE A 82 2.45 4.08 -7.85
N SER A 83 1.63 4.96 -8.43
CA SER A 83 1.26 6.24 -7.82
C SER A 83 -0.25 6.29 -7.70
N ILE A 84 -0.76 6.54 -6.50
CA ILE A 84 -2.20 6.58 -6.20
C ILE A 84 -2.50 8.01 -5.73
N GLN A 85 -3.46 8.67 -6.37
CA GLN A 85 -3.98 9.96 -5.92
C GLN A 85 -5.03 9.69 -4.85
N HIS A 86 -4.72 10.02 -3.60
CA HIS A 86 -5.60 9.86 -2.46
C HIS A 86 -5.90 11.25 -1.87
N GLY A 87 -7.15 11.67 -1.94
CA GLY A 87 -7.54 13.06 -1.66
C GLY A 87 -6.70 14.04 -2.51
N THR A 88 -6.00 14.96 -1.85
CA THR A 88 -5.16 15.97 -2.51
C THR A 88 -3.71 15.53 -2.72
N GLU A 89 -3.32 14.33 -2.29
CA GLU A 89 -1.93 13.88 -2.29
C GLU A 89 -1.67 12.70 -3.24
N TRP A 90 -0.45 12.63 -3.78
CA TRP A 90 0.05 11.45 -4.47
C TRP A 90 0.85 10.58 -3.52
N ILE A 91 0.34 9.40 -3.21
CA ILE A 91 1.11 8.36 -2.53
C ILE A 91 1.87 7.54 -3.57
N LYS A 92 3.12 7.19 -3.27
CA LYS A 92 4.01 6.50 -4.21
C LYS A 92 4.49 5.20 -3.61
N VAL A 93 4.29 4.12 -4.34
CA VAL A 93 4.74 2.77 -3.97
C VAL A 93 5.90 2.41 -4.89
N LYS A 94 7.06 2.14 -4.30
CA LYS A 94 8.34 1.88 -4.97
C LYS A 94 8.96 0.58 -4.47
N TYR A 95 10.04 0.12 -5.13
CA TYR A 95 10.84 -1.03 -4.71
C TYR A 95 10.00 -2.29 -4.44
N ILE A 96 9.08 -2.61 -5.35
CA ILE A 96 8.14 -3.73 -5.19
C ILE A 96 8.87 -5.05 -5.46
N GLN A 97 8.83 -6.00 -4.52
CA GLN A 97 9.65 -7.21 -4.56
C GLN A 97 8.87 -8.50 -4.90
N ASN A 98 7.61 -8.62 -4.44
CA ASN A 98 6.94 -9.93 -4.35
C ASN A 98 5.62 -10.06 -5.12
N ALA A 99 5.29 -9.15 -6.04
CA ALA A 99 4.18 -9.35 -6.96
C ALA A 99 4.36 -8.58 -8.26
N ASP A 100 3.65 -9.01 -9.30
CA ASP A 100 3.40 -8.17 -10.46
C ASP A 100 2.53 -6.97 -10.02
N PRO A 101 3.07 -5.74 -10.05
CA PRO A 101 2.31 -4.55 -9.66
C PRO A 101 1.04 -4.34 -10.48
N GLY A 102 0.99 -4.88 -11.70
CA GLY A 102 -0.20 -4.86 -12.54
C GLY A 102 -1.34 -5.72 -11.99
N VAL A 103 -1.03 -6.87 -11.39
CA VAL A 103 -2.05 -7.72 -10.73
C VAL A 103 -2.60 -7.02 -9.49
N PHE A 104 -1.73 -6.40 -8.70
CA PHE A 104 -2.15 -5.60 -7.54
C PHE A 104 -3.13 -4.50 -7.94
N VAL A 105 -2.76 -3.70 -8.96
CA VAL A 105 -3.57 -2.57 -9.40
C VAL A 105 -4.90 -3.00 -10.00
N ARG A 106 -4.91 -4.03 -10.86
CA ARG A 106 -6.16 -4.57 -11.41
C ARG A 106 -7.12 -4.99 -10.31
N LYS A 107 -6.59 -5.67 -9.28
CA LYS A 107 -7.43 -6.14 -8.18
C LYS A 107 -7.94 -5.03 -7.28
N LEU A 108 -7.14 -3.98 -7.07
CA LEU A 108 -7.59 -2.76 -6.41
C LEU A 108 -8.71 -2.09 -7.20
N GLU A 109 -8.55 -1.94 -8.52
CA GLU A 109 -9.58 -1.36 -9.39
C GLU A 109 -10.88 -2.20 -9.39
N GLU A 110 -10.78 -3.53 -9.42
CA GLU A 110 -11.95 -4.43 -9.31
C GLU A 110 -12.76 -4.20 -8.03
N ILE A 111 -12.08 -4.01 -6.89
CA ILE A 111 -12.73 -3.83 -5.58
C ILE A 111 -13.38 -2.46 -5.47
N MET A 112 -12.78 -1.42 -6.05
CA MET A 112 -13.30 -0.04 -5.98
C MET A 112 -14.57 0.19 -6.83
N VAL A 113 -14.90 -0.73 -7.74
CA VAL A 113 -16.07 -0.62 -8.65
C VAL A 113 -17.33 -1.23 -8.03
N VAL A 114 -17.22 -1.87 -6.86
CA VAL A 114 -18.32 -2.46 -6.09
C VAL A 114 -18.83 -1.47 -5.05
#